data_AF-A0AB73C1C9-F1
#
_entry.id   AF-A0AB73C1C9-F1
#
_cell.length_a   1.000
_cell.length_b   1.000
_cell.length_c   1.000
_cell.angle_alpha   90.00
_cell.angle_beta   90.00
_cell.angle_gamma   90.00
#
_symmetry.space_group_name_H-M   'P 1'
#
loop_
_entity.id
_entity.type
_entity.pdbx_description
1 polymer ?
#
loop_
_entity_poly.entity_id
_entity_poly.type
_entity_poly.pdbx_seq_one_letter_code
_entity_poly.pdbx_strand_id
1 'polypeptide(L)'
;ILSRKFLNIIKKCRTDLEYIRKSSFKEGSDIYYIYNETMKRLMQGENLFLLIHKLIQLRISNSENCYYKMGTVSTIIKINDIFLKEVGYMQDEKKEYNPLERARIIGHHLQEAYGGFEEGKYNKKLDGIAYRMLNALKTNNKTAFMDSLINAHMYVQKPIPSLFSDYLNQDLVFKELGYAFVTGMLGEEWKNKDNQSKNEKEGR
;
A
#
# COMPACT_ATOMS: atom_id res chain seq x y z
N ILE A 1 -19.25 -22.78 4.45
CA ILE A 1 -18.15 -22.19 5.25
C ILE A 1 -17.53 -20.97 4.53
N LEU A 2 -17.13 -21.09 3.24
CA LEU A 2 -16.61 -19.97 2.44
C LEU A 2 -17.60 -18.79 2.32
N SER A 3 -18.90 -19.06 2.13
CA SER A 3 -19.94 -18.02 2.02
C SER A 3 -20.08 -17.14 3.28
N ARG A 4 -19.97 -17.71 4.48
CA ARG A 4 -20.13 -16.95 5.74
C ARG A 4 -18.93 -16.03 6.01
N LYS A 5 -17.71 -16.54 5.80
CA LYS A 5 -16.48 -15.73 5.90
C LYS A 5 -16.47 -14.61 4.87
N PHE A 6 -16.80 -14.94 3.61
CA PHE A 6 -16.92 -13.95 2.54
C PHE A 6 -17.92 -12.83 2.89
N LEU A 7 -19.13 -13.18 3.33
CA LEU A 7 -20.13 -12.18 3.76
C LEU A 7 -19.62 -11.30 4.91
N ASN A 8 -18.85 -11.86 5.85
CA ASN A 8 -18.27 -11.07 6.93
C ASN A 8 -17.20 -10.08 6.42
N ILE A 9 -16.36 -10.50 5.46
CA ILE A 9 -15.38 -9.62 4.81
C ILE A 9 -16.10 -8.48 4.09
N ILE A 10 -17.13 -8.77 3.29
CA ILE A 10 -17.92 -7.72 2.60
C ILE A 10 -18.55 -6.75 3.60
N LYS A 11 -19.08 -7.26 4.72
CA LYS A 11 -19.66 -6.43 5.77
C LYS A 11 -18.60 -5.52 6.42
N LYS A 12 -17.42 -6.06 6.78
CA LYS A 12 -16.32 -5.30 7.39
C LYS A 12 -15.73 -4.25 6.45
N CYS A 13 -15.64 -4.58 5.16
CA CYS A 13 -15.01 -3.75 4.14
C CYS A 13 -15.99 -2.88 3.34
N ARG A 14 -17.25 -2.72 3.78
CA ARG A 14 -18.29 -2.06 2.97
C ARG A 14 -17.88 -0.67 2.47
N THR A 15 -17.37 0.19 3.36
CA THR A 15 -16.95 1.56 2.99
C THR A 15 -15.71 1.56 2.11
N ASP A 16 -14.79 0.61 2.34
CA ASP A 16 -13.57 0.43 1.55
C ASP A 16 -13.89 -0.03 0.12
N LEU A 17 -14.85 -0.95 -0.02
CA LEU A 17 -15.35 -1.44 -1.31
C LEU A 17 -16.09 -0.34 -2.08
N GLU A 18 -16.88 0.50 -1.42
CA GLU A 18 -17.51 1.66 -2.07
C GLU A 18 -16.47 2.69 -2.55
N TYR A 19 -15.42 2.91 -1.77
CA TYR A 19 -14.35 3.85 -2.13
C TYR A 19 -13.65 3.47 -3.44
N ILE A 20 -13.39 2.18 -3.66
CA ILE A 20 -12.69 1.69 -4.86
C ILE A 20 -13.62 1.47 -6.07
N ARG A 21 -14.93 1.70 -5.94
CA ARG A 21 -15.95 1.32 -6.93
C ARG A 21 -15.75 1.93 -8.32
N LYS A 22 -15.26 3.17 -8.38
CA LYS A 22 -15.01 3.90 -9.63
C LYS A 22 -13.56 3.79 -10.13
N SER A 23 -12.68 3.17 -9.33
CA SER A 23 -11.27 3.03 -9.68
C SER A 23 -11.09 1.93 -10.73
N SER A 24 -10.27 2.19 -11.74
CA SER A 24 -10.02 1.25 -12.83
C SER A 24 -8.62 1.40 -13.41
N PHE A 25 -8.18 0.44 -14.22
CA PHE A 25 -6.97 0.54 -15.03
C PHE A 25 -7.23 -0.01 -16.42
N LYS A 26 -6.43 0.42 -17.38
CA LYS A 26 -6.49 -0.07 -18.76
C LYS A 26 -5.36 -1.05 -19.04
N GLU A 27 -5.68 -2.12 -19.77
CA GLU A 27 -4.71 -3.09 -20.27
C GLU A 27 -5.10 -3.46 -21.71
N GLY A 28 -4.26 -3.08 -22.67
CA GLY A 28 -4.66 -3.11 -24.08
C GLY A 28 -5.83 -2.15 -24.35
N SER A 29 -6.90 -2.65 -24.96
CA SER A 29 -8.15 -1.89 -25.17
C SER A 29 -9.09 -1.91 -23.98
N ASP A 30 -8.88 -2.82 -23.02
CA ASP A 30 -9.88 -3.18 -22.04
C ASP A 30 -9.72 -2.38 -20.74
N ILE A 31 -10.86 -2.06 -20.12
CA ILE A 31 -10.91 -1.36 -18.84
C ILE A 31 -11.31 -2.37 -17.75
N TYR A 32 -10.46 -2.47 -16.73
CA TYR A 32 -10.67 -3.35 -15.58
C TYR A 32 -11.03 -2.52 -14.35
N TYR A 33 -12.23 -2.73 -13.81
CA TYR A 33 -12.66 -2.09 -12.57
C TYR A 33 -12.03 -2.80 -11.37
N ILE A 34 -11.36 -2.03 -10.51
CA ILE A 34 -10.65 -2.54 -9.35
C ILE A 34 -11.60 -3.21 -8.36
N TYR A 35 -12.82 -2.69 -8.20
CA TYR A 35 -13.87 -3.33 -7.41
C TYR A 35 -14.19 -4.74 -7.91
N ASN A 36 -14.39 -4.92 -9.22
CA ASN A 36 -14.73 -6.23 -9.81
C ASN A 36 -13.57 -7.22 -9.60
N GLU A 37 -12.33 -6.77 -9.86
CA GLU A 37 -11.12 -7.57 -9.67
C GLU A 37 -10.90 -7.97 -8.20
N THR A 38 -11.26 -7.09 -7.27
CA THR A 38 -11.20 -7.34 -5.82
C THR A 38 -12.26 -8.36 -5.41
N MET A 39 -13.52 -8.13 -5.79
CA MET A 39 -14.65 -9.00 -5.45
C MET A 39 -14.48 -10.41 -5.99
N LYS A 40 -14.03 -10.55 -7.25
CA LYS A 40 -13.76 -11.84 -7.88
C LYS A 40 -12.78 -12.68 -7.05
N ARG A 41 -11.64 -12.10 -6.65
CA ARG A 41 -10.62 -12.79 -5.85
C ARG A 41 -11.14 -13.16 -4.46
N LEU A 42 -11.81 -12.24 -3.78
CA LEU A 42 -12.42 -12.50 -2.47
C LEU A 42 -13.45 -13.64 -2.53
N MET A 43 -14.29 -13.67 -3.58
CA MET A 43 -15.26 -14.76 -3.80
C MET A 43 -14.58 -16.11 -4.04
N GLN A 44 -13.42 -16.10 -4.70
CA GLN A 44 -12.60 -17.28 -4.96
C GLN A 44 -11.76 -17.72 -3.74
N GLY A 45 -11.78 -16.96 -2.65
CA GLY A 45 -10.94 -17.23 -1.49
C GLY A 45 -9.46 -16.93 -1.73
N GLU A 46 -9.16 -16.04 -2.68
CA GLU A 46 -7.80 -15.62 -3.01
C GLU A 46 -7.44 -14.33 -2.26
N ASN A 47 -6.19 -14.25 -1.81
CA ASN A 47 -5.63 -12.99 -1.31
C ASN A 47 -5.41 -12.00 -2.48
N LEU A 48 -5.20 -10.73 -2.12
CA LEU A 48 -5.11 -9.62 -3.07
C LEU A 48 -3.67 -9.23 -3.40
N PHE A 49 -2.64 -9.97 -2.96
CA PHE A 49 -1.24 -9.58 -3.20
C PHE A 49 -0.90 -9.40 -4.68
N LEU A 50 -1.43 -10.27 -5.54
CA LEU A 50 -1.21 -10.15 -6.99
C LEU A 50 -1.86 -8.89 -7.57
N LEU A 51 -3.06 -8.54 -7.10
CA LEU A 51 -3.75 -7.32 -7.51
C LEU A 51 -3.00 -6.08 -7.01
N ILE A 52 -2.61 -6.06 -5.72
CA ILE A 52 -1.83 -4.97 -5.11
C ILE A 52 -0.53 -4.76 -5.89
N HIS A 53 0.21 -5.83 -6.16
CA HIS A 53 1.45 -5.79 -6.92
C HIS A 53 1.24 -5.20 -8.32
N LYS A 54 0.23 -5.68 -9.05
CA LYS A 54 -0.10 -5.20 -10.40
C LYS A 54 -0.40 -3.71 -10.40
N LEU A 55 -1.20 -3.22 -9.45
CA LEU A 55 -1.55 -1.81 -9.36
C LEU A 55 -0.34 -0.93 -9.02
N ILE A 56 0.57 -1.37 -8.15
CA ILE A 56 1.78 -0.59 -7.89
C ILE A 56 2.69 -0.60 -9.12
N GLN A 57 2.85 -1.75 -9.79
CA GLN A 57 3.68 -1.89 -10.99
C GLN A 57 3.17 -1.02 -12.15
N LEU A 58 1.85 -1.00 -12.38
CA LEU A 58 1.21 -0.14 -13.39
C LEU A 58 1.45 1.33 -13.10
N ARG A 59 1.35 1.76 -11.83
CA ARG A 59 1.62 3.15 -11.47
C ARG A 59 3.07 3.56 -11.79
N ILE A 60 4.03 2.66 -11.63
CA ILE A 60 5.45 2.88 -11.95
C ILE A 60 5.70 2.87 -13.47
N SER A 61 5.08 1.94 -14.20
CA SER A 61 5.48 1.61 -15.57
C SER A 61 4.57 2.19 -16.66
N ASN A 62 3.33 2.54 -16.31
CA ASN A 62 2.28 2.98 -17.25
C ASN A 62 1.21 3.79 -16.50
N SER A 63 1.60 4.95 -15.98
CA SER A 63 0.72 5.78 -15.15
C SER A 63 -0.45 6.35 -15.94
N GLU A 64 -0.33 6.54 -17.27
CA GLU A 64 -1.41 7.04 -18.14
C GLU A 64 -2.62 6.09 -18.22
N ASN A 65 -2.41 4.79 -18.01
CA ASN A 65 -3.47 3.79 -17.97
C ASN A 65 -4.03 3.55 -16.56
N CYS A 66 -3.63 4.36 -15.57
CA CYS A 66 -4.06 4.23 -14.19
C CYS A 66 -5.17 5.23 -13.85
N TYR A 67 -6.41 4.77 -13.74
CA TYR A 67 -7.55 5.57 -13.29
C TYR A 67 -7.86 5.30 -11.81
N TYR A 68 -6.82 5.39 -10.98
CA TYR A 68 -6.89 5.22 -9.52
C TYR A 68 -5.76 6.00 -8.82
N LYS A 69 -5.95 6.25 -7.53
CA LYS A 69 -4.96 6.90 -6.67
C LYS A 69 -4.24 5.87 -5.80
N MET A 70 -3.09 6.20 -5.23
CA MET A 70 -2.44 5.32 -4.25
C MET A 70 -3.26 5.10 -2.98
N GLY A 71 -4.21 5.99 -2.69
CA GLY A 71 -5.27 5.76 -1.70
C GLY A 71 -6.09 4.50 -2.01
N THR A 72 -6.43 4.25 -3.28
CA THR A 72 -7.10 3.02 -3.73
C THR A 72 -6.25 1.79 -3.41
N VAL A 73 -4.94 1.83 -3.66
CA VAL A 73 -4.03 0.72 -3.33
C VAL A 73 -3.97 0.48 -1.81
N SER A 74 -3.90 1.55 -1.02
CA SER A 74 -3.94 1.47 0.44
C SER A 74 -5.23 0.81 0.93
N THR A 75 -6.37 1.14 0.33
CA THR A 75 -7.66 0.51 0.63
C THR A 75 -7.66 -0.99 0.30
N ILE A 76 -7.07 -1.41 -0.81
CA ILE A 76 -6.98 -2.83 -1.18
C ILE A 76 -6.06 -3.60 -0.21
N ILE A 77 -4.94 -3.00 0.23
CA ILE A 77 -4.07 -3.58 1.26
C ILE A 77 -4.85 -3.79 2.56
N LYS A 78 -5.65 -2.81 2.98
CA LYS A 78 -6.53 -2.95 4.16
C LYS A 78 -7.57 -4.06 4.00
N ILE A 79 -8.19 -4.18 2.81
CA ILE A 79 -9.14 -5.27 2.53
C ILE A 79 -8.43 -6.63 2.59
N ASN A 80 -7.19 -6.71 2.11
CA ASN A 80 -6.38 -7.93 2.16
C ASN A 80 -6.05 -8.36 3.59
N ASP A 81 -5.66 -7.42 4.46
CA ASP A 81 -5.38 -7.67 5.87
C ASP A 81 -6.62 -8.25 6.57
N ILE A 82 -7.79 -7.64 6.34
CA ILE A 82 -9.08 -8.14 6.85
C ILE A 82 -9.39 -9.53 6.30
N PHE A 83 -9.15 -9.77 5.02
CA PHE A 83 -9.34 -11.08 4.40
C PHE A 83 -8.44 -12.14 5.06
N LEU A 84 -7.13 -11.89 5.16
CA LEU A 84 -6.15 -12.83 5.71
C LEU A 84 -6.45 -13.18 7.17
N LYS A 85 -6.90 -12.22 7.96
CA LYS A 85 -7.36 -12.44 9.34
C LYS A 85 -8.63 -13.27 9.41
N GLU A 86 -9.65 -12.94 8.60
CA GLU A 86 -10.92 -13.65 8.62
C GLU A 86 -10.79 -15.12 8.18
N VAL A 87 -9.90 -15.39 7.21
CA VAL A 87 -9.66 -16.76 6.75
C VAL A 87 -8.72 -17.54 7.65
N GLY A 88 -8.01 -16.88 8.57
CA GLY A 88 -7.16 -17.49 9.59
C GLY A 88 -5.69 -17.61 9.20
N TYR A 89 -5.24 -16.92 8.16
CA TYR A 89 -3.83 -16.85 7.77
C TYR A 89 -3.02 -15.89 8.64
N MET A 90 -3.68 -14.96 9.33
CA MET A 90 -3.07 -13.96 10.22
C MET A 90 -3.91 -13.80 11.48
N GLN A 91 -3.27 -13.42 12.58
CA GLN A 91 -3.96 -13.15 13.84
C GLN A 91 -4.20 -11.66 14.01
N ASP A 92 -5.28 -11.31 14.70
CA ASP A 92 -5.48 -9.95 15.18
C ASP A 92 -4.54 -9.68 16.35
N GLU A 93 -3.47 -8.93 16.11
CA GLU A 93 -2.60 -8.43 17.16
C GLU A 93 -3.16 -7.09 17.66
N LYS A 94 -3.54 -7.02 18.94
CA LYS A 94 -3.85 -5.74 19.58
C LYS A 94 -2.56 -4.94 19.69
N LYS A 95 -2.45 -3.85 18.92
CA LYS A 95 -1.34 -2.90 18.99
C LYS A 95 -1.83 -1.51 19.29
N GLU A 96 -0.96 -0.73 19.90
CA GLU A 96 -1.18 0.69 20.21
C GLU A 96 -1.44 1.53 18.94
N TYR A 97 -0.91 1.10 17.80
CA TYR A 97 -1.06 1.75 16.50
C TYR A 97 -1.31 0.74 15.38
N ASN A 98 -1.83 1.20 14.24
CA ASN A 98 -1.98 0.40 13.03
C ASN A 98 -0.64 0.27 12.27
N PRO A 99 -0.04 -0.93 12.18
CA PRO A 99 1.26 -1.12 11.53
C PRO A 99 1.28 -0.79 10.03
N LEU A 100 0.18 -1.06 9.31
CA LEU A 100 0.06 -0.74 7.88
C LEU A 100 0.10 0.76 7.65
N GLU A 101 -0.63 1.50 8.49
CA GLU A 101 -0.66 2.96 8.42
C GLU A 101 0.71 3.54 8.76
N ARG A 102 1.38 3.00 9.79
CA ARG A 102 2.75 3.40 10.13
C ARG A 102 3.73 3.15 8.99
N ALA A 103 3.68 1.98 8.35
CA ALA A 103 4.52 1.67 7.19
C ALA A 103 4.30 2.66 6.04
N ARG A 104 3.03 2.97 5.75
CA ARG A 104 2.65 3.93 4.72
C ARG A 104 3.15 5.35 5.03
N ILE A 105 3.04 5.81 6.27
CA ILE A 105 3.57 7.11 6.72
C ILE A 105 5.10 7.17 6.55
N ILE A 106 5.82 6.12 6.97
CA ILE A 106 7.27 6.06 6.82
C ILE A 106 7.67 6.14 5.32
N GLY A 107 6.95 5.42 4.45
CA GLY A 107 7.15 5.49 3.00
C GLY A 107 6.95 6.91 2.46
N HIS A 108 5.93 7.61 2.94
CA HIS A 108 5.67 9.01 2.55
C HIS A 108 6.77 9.96 3.06
N HIS A 109 7.22 9.85 4.31
CA HIS A 109 8.34 10.66 4.80
C HIS A 109 9.63 10.41 4.02
N LEU A 110 9.86 9.16 3.57
CA LEU A 110 10.99 8.86 2.69
C LEU A 110 10.84 9.60 1.36
N GLN A 111 9.65 9.60 0.77
CA GLN A 111 9.39 10.38 -0.46
C GLN A 111 9.66 11.87 -0.26
N GLU A 112 9.18 12.47 0.83
CA GLU A 112 9.44 13.88 1.15
C GLU A 112 10.94 14.17 1.24
N ALA A 113 11.72 13.28 1.88
CA ALA A 113 13.17 13.40 1.97
C ALA A 113 13.88 13.31 0.61
N TYR A 114 13.24 12.72 -0.40
CA TYR A 114 13.73 12.66 -1.78
C TYR A 114 13.30 13.85 -2.64
N GLY A 115 12.73 14.90 -2.04
CA GLY A 115 12.29 16.12 -2.72
C GLY A 115 10.77 16.26 -2.88
N GLY A 116 9.99 15.39 -2.23
CA GLY A 116 8.53 15.46 -2.22
C GLY A 116 7.88 15.15 -3.57
N PHE A 117 6.57 15.40 -3.62
CA PHE A 117 5.77 15.29 -4.84
C PHE A 117 5.57 16.69 -5.42
N GLU A 118 6.27 17.02 -6.50
CA GLU A 118 5.87 18.13 -7.35
C GLU A 118 4.90 17.60 -8.41
N GLU A 119 3.70 18.18 -8.49
CA GLU A 119 2.68 17.77 -9.45
C GLU A 119 3.25 17.82 -10.88
N GLY A 120 3.33 16.67 -11.54
CA GLY A 120 3.93 16.53 -12.88
C GLY A 120 5.45 16.30 -12.93
N LYS A 121 6.18 16.32 -11.80
CA LYS A 121 7.60 15.91 -11.75
C LYS A 121 7.75 14.52 -11.12
N TYR A 122 7.98 13.55 -12.00
CA TYR A 122 8.29 12.18 -11.63
C TYR A 122 9.67 12.08 -10.96
N ASN A 123 9.70 11.57 -9.73
CA ASN A 123 10.96 11.22 -9.08
C ASN A 123 11.42 9.83 -9.56
N LYS A 124 12.03 9.79 -10.75
CA LYS A 124 12.53 8.55 -11.39
C LYS A 124 13.42 7.71 -10.47
N LYS A 125 14.08 8.34 -9.49
CA LYS A 125 14.89 7.64 -8.52
C LYS A 125 14.04 6.83 -7.54
N LEU A 126 12.96 7.42 -7.01
CA LEU A 126 12.00 6.70 -6.18
C LEU A 126 11.32 5.57 -6.95
N ASP A 127 10.98 5.77 -8.23
CA ASP A 127 10.41 4.70 -9.06
C ASP A 127 11.34 3.49 -9.18
N GLY A 128 12.63 3.73 -9.42
CA GLY A 128 13.63 2.67 -9.46
C GLY A 128 13.81 1.95 -8.12
N ILE A 129 13.74 2.67 -7.00
CA ILE A 129 13.78 2.07 -5.65
C ILE A 129 12.51 1.24 -5.40
N ALA A 130 11.34 1.81 -5.67
CA ALA A 130 10.05 1.17 -5.50
C ALA A 130 9.96 -0.11 -6.36
N TYR A 131 10.47 -0.09 -7.59
CA TYR A 131 10.50 -1.26 -8.46
C TYR A 131 11.34 -2.41 -7.87
N ARG A 132 12.53 -2.12 -7.32
CA ARG A 132 13.36 -3.13 -6.65
C ARG A 132 12.67 -3.72 -5.42
N MET A 133 12.08 -2.87 -4.58
CA MET A 133 11.30 -3.29 -3.41
C MET A 133 10.10 -4.14 -3.83
N LEU A 134 9.40 -3.76 -4.89
CA LEU A 134 8.23 -4.45 -5.40
C LEU A 134 8.58 -5.87 -5.91
N ASN A 135 9.71 -6.01 -6.60
CA ASN A 135 10.23 -7.31 -7.04
C ASN A 135 10.66 -8.20 -5.87
N ALA A 136 11.28 -7.62 -4.85
CA ALA A 136 11.62 -8.32 -3.62
C ALA A 136 10.35 -8.86 -2.91
N LEU A 137 9.29 -8.06 -2.82
CA LEU A 137 8.00 -8.48 -2.25
C LEU A 137 7.32 -9.57 -3.07
N LYS A 138 7.40 -9.51 -4.41
CA LYS A 138 6.86 -10.54 -5.30
C LYS A 138 7.47 -11.92 -5.03
N THR A 139 8.78 -11.94 -4.83
CA THR A 139 9.59 -13.14 -4.64
C THR A 139 9.78 -13.53 -3.16
N ASN A 140 9.12 -12.82 -2.24
CA ASN A 140 9.28 -12.97 -0.79
C ASN A 140 10.74 -12.84 -0.31
N ASN A 141 11.58 -12.09 -1.04
CA ASN A 141 12.97 -11.86 -0.68
C ASN A 141 13.10 -10.70 0.32
N LYS A 142 12.92 -11.01 1.62
CA LYS A 142 12.99 -10.01 2.70
C LYS A 142 14.34 -9.31 2.76
N THR A 143 15.44 -10.04 2.53
CA THR A 143 16.80 -9.48 2.51
C THR A 143 16.91 -8.40 1.45
N ALA A 144 16.52 -8.68 0.20
CA ALA A 144 16.58 -7.69 -0.88
C ALA A 144 15.66 -6.47 -0.64
N PHE A 145 14.51 -6.68 0.02
CA PHE A 145 13.65 -5.57 0.45
C PHE A 145 14.35 -4.70 1.50
N MET A 146 14.90 -5.32 2.55
CA MET A 146 15.61 -4.60 3.63
C MET A 146 16.85 -3.88 3.10
N ASP A 147 17.62 -4.48 2.21
CA ASP A 147 18.77 -3.83 1.56
C ASP A 147 18.33 -2.59 0.78
N SER A 148 17.23 -2.69 0.04
CA SER A 148 16.66 -1.54 -0.69
C SER A 148 16.17 -0.45 0.26
N LEU A 149 15.54 -0.83 1.38
CA LEU A 149 15.05 0.08 2.42
C LEU A 149 16.20 0.85 3.09
N ILE A 150 17.23 0.13 3.54
CA ILE A 150 18.41 0.68 4.20
C ILE A 150 19.13 1.65 3.27
N ASN A 151 19.44 1.22 2.05
CA ASN A 151 20.14 2.06 1.06
C ASN A 151 19.34 3.33 0.73
N ALA A 152 18.01 3.22 0.63
CA ALA A 152 17.18 4.38 0.34
C ALA A 152 17.21 5.42 1.48
N HIS A 153 17.15 4.97 2.74
CA HIS A 153 17.23 5.85 3.91
C HIS A 153 18.62 6.45 4.11
N MET A 154 19.68 5.65 3.92
CA MET A 154 21.07 6.12 4.01
C MET A 154 21.38 7.22 2.98
N TYR A 155 20.87 7.09 1.75
CA TYR A 155 21.09 8.10 0.70
C TYR A 155 20.56 9.49 1.09
N VAL A 156 19.41 9.56 1.77
CA VAL A 156 18.84 10.83 2.28
C VAL A 156 19.20 11.12 3.74
N GLN A 157 20.13 10.36 4.32
CA GLN A 157 20.61 10.50 5.69
C GLN A 157 19.46 10.50 6.73
N LYS A 158 18.44 9.66 6.51
CA LYS A 158 17.32 9.46 7.44
C LYS A 158 17.50 8.18 8.27
N PRO A 159 16.98 8.13 9.50
CA PRO A 159 17.01 6.92 10.33
C PRO A 159 16.31 5.74 9.64
N ILE A 160 16.89 4.54 9.79
CA ILE A 160 16.26 3.31 9.28
C ILE A 160 15.09 2.94 10.21
N PRO A 161 13.89 2.72 9.68
CA PRO A 161 12.72 2.40 10.50
C PRO A 161 12.83 0.99 11.10
N SER A 162 12.66 0.87 12.42
CA SER A 162 12.67 -0.43 13.11
C SER A 162 11.45 -1.30 12.80
N LEU A 163 10.38 -0.71 12.26
CA LEU A 163 9.09 -1.36 12.04
C LEU A 163 9.22 -2.73 11.35
N PHE A 164 10.07 -2.85 10.33
CA PHE A 164 10.19 -4.09 9.55
C PHE A 164 10.92 -5.21 10.29
N SER A 165 11.87 -4.86 11.16
CA SER A 165 12.64 -5.83 11.95
C SER A 165 11.74 -6.66 12.87
N ASP A 166 10.70 -6.03 13.42
CA ASP A 166 9.73 -6.67 14.33
C ASP A 166 8.92 -7.80 13.65
N TYR A 167 8.87 -7.84 12.32
CA TYR A 167 8.06 -8.80 11.54
C TYR A 167 8.87 -9.66 10.59
N LEU A 168 10.20 -9.74 10.74
CA LEU A 168 11.04 -10.58 9.89
C LEU A 168 10.62 -12.06 9.88
N ASN A 169 10.03 -12.56 10.97
CA ASN A 169 9.54 -13.94 11.09
C ASN A 169 8.06 -14.12 10.70
N GLN A 170 7.38 -13.04 10.26
CA GLN A 170 5.97 -13.05 9.90
C GLN A 170 5.78 -12.70 8.43
N ASP A 171 5.97 -13.68 7.53
CA ASP A 171 6.06 -13.48 6.07
C ASP A 171 4.91 -12.66 5.48
N LEU A 172 3.67 -13.00 5.85
CA LEU A 172 2.48 -12.30 5.35
C LEU A 172 2.40 -10.87 5.87
N VAL A 173 2.66 -10.66 7.18
CA VAL A 173 2.65 -9.32 7.78
C VAL A 173 3.73 -8.46 7.14
N PHE A 174 4.95 -8.98 7.03
CA PHE A 174 6.07 -8.28 6.40
C PHE A 174 5.72 -7.85 4.97
N LYS A 175 5.07 -8.74 4.22
CA LYS A 175 4.65 -8.47 2.85
C LYS A 175 3.61 -7.36 2.77
N GLU A 176 2.60 -7.34 3.64
CA GLU A 176 1.61 -6.26 3.70
C GLU A 176 2.23 -4.92 4.12
N LEU A 177 3.12 -4.93 5.11
CA LEU A 177 3.88 -3.74 5.52
C LEU A 177 4.72 -3.20 4.37
N GLY A 178 5.38 -4.09 3.62
CA GLY A 178 6.20 -3.70 2.47
C GLY A 178 5.38 -3.05 1.37
N TYR A 179 4.23 -3.62 1.04
CA TYR A 179 3.31 -3.01 0.06
C TYR A 179 2.74 -1.67 0.57
N ALA A 180 2.40 -1.55 1.85
CA ALA A 180 1.92 -0.31 2.44
C ALA A 180 3.00 0.79 2.39
N PHE A 181 4.25 0.43 2.69
CA PHE A 181 5.39 1.34 2.61
C PHE A 181 5.65 1.83 1.18
N VAL A 182 5.73 0.93 0.19
CA VAL A 182 5.91 1.32 -1.22
C VAL A 182 4.73 2.16 -1.70
N THR A 183 3.51 1.86 -1.24
CA THR A 183 2.33 2.67 -1.53
C THR A 183 2.45 4.09 -0.98
N GLY A 184 3.00 4.25 0.22
CA GLY A 184 3.32 5.56 0.81
C GLY A 184 4.39 6.32 0.03
N MET A 185 5.44 5.63 -0.42
CA MET A 185 6.52 6.24 -1.22
C MET A 185 6.03 6.82 -2.56
N LEU A 186 5.03 6.17 -3.17
CA LEU A 186 4.49 6.56 -4.48
C LEU A 186 3.21 7.40 -4.37
N GLY A 187 2.77 7.69 -3.14
CA GLY A 187 1.54 8.43 -2.88
C GLY A 187 1.66 9.92 -3.18
N GLU A 188 0.57 10.53 -3.63
CA GLU A 188 0.41 11.99 -3.64
C GLU A 188 0.20 12.50 -2.20
N GLU A 189 0.46 13.80 -1.95
CA GLU A 189 0.45 14.43 -0.63
C GLU A 189 -0.59 13.86 0.35
N TRP A 190 -0.08 13.39 1.49
CA TRP A 190 -0.92 13.03 2.62
C TRP A 190 -1.46 14.29 3.28
N LYS A 191 -2.57 14.83 2.78
CA LYS A 191 -3.31 15.88 3.49
C LYS A 191 -4.03 15.26 4.69
N ASN A 192 -3.29 15.09 5.78
CA ASN A 192 -3.85 14.77 7.08
C ASN A 192 -4.82 15.89 7.46
N LYS A 193 -6.13 15.61 7.50
CA LYS A 193 -7.16 16.60 7.89
C LYS A 193 -6.95 17.13 9.32
N ASP A 194 -6.18 16.42 10.15
CA ASP A 194 -5.91 16.81 11.52
C ASP A 194 -4.89 17.96 11.65
N ASN A 195 -4.03 18.17 10.64
CA ASN A 195 -3.02 19.25 10.66
C ASN A 195 -3.55 20.60 10.15
N GLN A 196 -4.75 20.66 9.54
CA GLN A 196 -5.36 21.95 9.15
C GLN A 196 -5.82 22.77 10.36
N SER A 197 -6.11 22.13 11.49
CA SER A 197 -6.62 22.83 12.68
C SER A 197 -5.58 23.59 13.50
N LYS A 198 -4.27 23.35 13.27
CA LYS A 198 -3.17 24.07 13.96
C LYS A 198 -2.65 25.28 13.18
N ASN A 199 -2.61 25.22 11.85
CA ASN A 199 -2.04 26.31 11.04
C ASN A 199 -2.99 27.53 10.87
N GLU A 200 -4.28 27.40 11.17
CA GLU A 200 -5.23 28.53 11.12
C GLU A 200 -5.25 29.38 12.41
N LYS A 201 -4.59 28.94 13.49
CA LYS A 201 -4.61 29.63 14.79
C LYS A 201 -3.36 30.42 15.14
N GLU A 202 -2.27 30.27 14.39
CA GLU A 202 -1.02 31.03 14.59
C GLU A 202 -0.81 32.17 13.58
N GLY A 203 -1.82 32.43 12.73
CA GLY A 203 -1.80 33.49 11.72
C GLY A 203 -2.77 34.65 11.97
N ARG A 204 -3.14 34.94 13.22
CA ARG A 204 -3.92 36.13 13.59
C ARG A 204 -3.27 36.89 14.74
#